data_AF-U2L9I4-F1
#
_entry.id   AF-U2L9I4-F1
#
_cell.length_a   1.000
_cell.length_b   1.000
_cell.length_c   1.000
_cell.angle_alpha   90.00
_cell.angle_beta   90.00
_cell.angle_gamma   90.00
#
_symmetry.space_group_name_H-M   'P 1'
#
loop_
_entity.id
_entity.type
_entity.pdbx_description
1 polymer ?
#
loop_
_entity_poly.entity_id
_entity_poly.type
_entity_poly.pdbx_seq_one_letter_code
_entity_poly.pdbx_strand_id
1 'polypeptide(L)'
;MNKKITLLLAFLLLALVSGYSQKNVAKQNHYNLAIAAIKANNLSELDAQLKHIKNIDSLIRKDESTSYTLLGYACLYKNKAAIQKLIAQKANIDYAYSDDIYIYDALYMAIDNGNYVLTKYFISKGAKVNQPYTEEGECPLVFSCLTNNLPITALLLSSGAKADGMGNLGADYTSYPIIIAVGNRNKAMVELLLKHGARKNVKGEEGLTPLALARRLGYTEIVRLLENKARKKKI
;
A
#
# COMPACT_ATOMS: atom_id res chain seq x y z
N MET A 1 58.91 -34.39 -16.30
CA MET A 1 58.20 -33.86 -15.11
C MET A 1 57.60 -35.04 -14.35
N ASN A 2 58.00 -35.23 -13.09
CA ASN A 2 57.73 -36.46 -12.33
C ASN A 2 56.23 -36.61 -12.01
N LYS A 3 55.59 -37.72 -12.40
CA LYS A 3 54.14 -37.96 -12.22
C LYS A 3 53.66 -37.75 -10.78
N LYS A 4 54.53 -37.98 -9.79
CA LYS A 4 54.23 -37.72 -8.36
C LYS A 4 54.10 -36.22 -8.04
N ILE A 5 54.89 -35.36 -8.68
CA ILE A 5 54.84 -33.89 -8.49
C ILE A 5 53.56 -33.33 -9.12
N THR A 6 53.17 -33.83 -10.29
CA THR A 6 51.91 -33.43 -10.95
C THR A 6 50.68 -33.82 -10.13
N LEU A 7 50.69 -35.00 -9.49
CA LEU A 7 49.59 -35.45 -8.64
C LEU A 7 49.47 -34.61 -7.35
N LEU A 8 50.60 -34.24 -6.75
CA LEU A 8 50.63 -33.42 -5.54
C LEU A 8 50.12 -31.99 -5.79
N LEU A 9 50.50 -31.40 -6.93
CA LEU A 9 50.02 -30.09 -7.38
C LEU A 9 48.51 -30.11 -7.69
N ALA A 10 48.01 -31.18 -8.32
CA ALA A 10 46.59 -31.35 -8.56
C ALA A 10 45.78 -31.47 -7.26
N PHE A 11 46.31 -32.17 -6.26
CA PHE A 11 45.67 -32.28 -4.93
C PHE A 11 45.67 -30.95 -4.16
N LEU A 12 46.77 -30.17 -4.24
CA LEU A 12 46.86 -28.83 -3.66
C LEU A 12 45.90 -27.85 -4.33
N LEU A 13 45.74 -27.92 -5.66
CA LEU A 13 44.76 -27.13 -6.40
C LEU A 13 43.33 -27.52 -6.04
N LEU A 14 43.02 -28.82 -5.90
CA LEU A 14 41.70 -29.29 -5.45
C LEU A 14 41.40 -28.90 -4.00
N ALA A 15 42.39 -28.94 -3.10
CA ALA A 15 42.27 -28.48 -1.71
C ALA A 15 42.13 -26.96 -1.59
N LEU A 16 42.79 -26.20 -2.47
CA LEU A 16 42.61 -24.75 -2.58
C LEU A 16 41.23 -24.42 -3.15
N VAL A 17 40.75 -25.11 -4.18
CA VAL A 17 39.41 -24.89 -4.74
C VAL A 17 38.31 -25.30 -3.76
N SER A 18 38.47 -26.39 -2.99
CA SER A 18 37.51 -26.78 -1.95
C SER A 18 37.57 -25.86 -0.73
N GLY A 19 38.76 -25.41 -0.33
CA GLY A 19 38.95 -24.43 0.75
C GLY A 19 38.51 -23.01 0.38
N TYR A 20 38.59 -22.62 -0.89
CA TYR A 20 38.11 -21.33 -1.42
C TYR A 20 36.59 -21.36 -1.65
N SER A 21 36.05 -22.51 -2.08
CA SER A 21 34.60 -22.73 -2.21
C SER A 21 33.90 -22.77 -0.86
N GLN A 22 34.51 -23.37 0.18
CA GLN A 22 34.00 -23.30 1.55
C GLN A 22 34.15 -21.93 2.22
N LYS A 23 35.08 -21.07 1.74
CA LYS A 23 35.22 -19.68 2.21
C LYS A 23 34.30 -18.68 1.51
N ASN A 24 33.61 -19.09 0.44
CA ASN A 24 32.43 -18.41 -0.07
C ASN A 24 31.17 -18.99 0.57
N VAL A 25 31.13 -18.99 1.92
CA VAL A 25 29.85 -19.08 2.64
C VAL A 25 29.00 -17.94 2.08
N ALA A 26 27.96 -18.29 1.31
CA ALA A 26 27.02 -17.32 0.76
C ALA A 26 26.66 -16.35 1.88
N LYS A 27 27.08 -15.09 1.76
CA LYS A 27 26.81 -14.06 2.77
C LYS A 27 25.32 -14.12 3.05
N GLN A 28 24.93 -14.54 4.26
CA GLN A 28 23.53 -14.76 4.58
C GLN A 28 22.76 -13.50 4.19
N ASN A 29 21.83 -13.64 3.25
CA ASN A 29 20.98 -12.52 2.88
C ASN A 29 19.93 -12.38 3.98
N HIS A 30 20.30 -11.66 5.04
CA HIS A 30 19.46 -11.45 6.22
C HIS A 30 18.11 -10.83 5.86
N TYR A 31 18.00 -10.05 4.76
CA TYR A 31 16.71 -9.58 4.26
C TYR A 31 15.83 -10.75 3.79
N ASN A 32 16.35 -11.66 2.96
CA ASN A 32 15.57 -12.80 2.48
C ASN A 32 15.14 -13.72 3.63
N LEU A 33 16.00 -13.92 4.63
CA LEU A 33 15.67 -14.69 5.83
C LEU A 33 14.61 -13.99 6.68
N ALA A 34 14.72 -12.67 6.86
CA ALA A 34 13.70 -11.87 7.54
C ALA A 34 12.35 -11.93 6.80
N ILE A 35 12.35 -11.84 5.47
CA ILE A 35 11.14 -11.95 4.64
C ILE A 35 10.52 -13.34 4.79
N ALA A 36 11.31 -14.40 4.76
CA ALA A 36 10.85 -15.77 4.99
C ALA A 36 10.24 -15.92 6.40
N ALA A 37 10.87 -15.34 7.42
CA ALA A 37 10.37 -15.32 8.79
C ALA A 37 9.05 -14.55 8.92
N ILE A 38 8.92 -13.40 8.26
CA ILE A 38 7.66 -12.64 8.19
C ILE A 38 6.56 -13.50 7.55
N LYS A 39 6.84 -14.12 6.40
CA LYS A 39 5.88 -14.97 5.69
C LYS A 39 5.44 -16.18 6.53
N ALA A 40 6.36 -16.78 7.27
CA ALA A 40 6.11 -17.93 8.14
C ALA A 40 5.53 -17.56 9.52
N ASN A 41 5.31 -16.27 9.79
CA ASN A 41 4.92 -15.76 11.12
C ASN A 41 5.88 -16.18 12.26
N ASN A 42 7.18 -16.28 11.96
CA ASN A 42 8.22 -16.63 12.91
C ASN A 42 8.90 -15.38 13.46
N LEU A 43 8.35 -14.83 14.55
CA LEU A 43 8.86 -13.59 15.15
C LEU A 43 10.26 -13.75 15.77
N SER A 44 10.59 -14.93 16.31
CA SER A 44 11.92 -15.19 16.89
C SER A 44 13.00 -15.14 15.82
N GLU A 45 12.73 -15.74 14.65
CA GLU A 45 13.67 -15.70 13.52
C GLU A 45 13.78 -14.28 12.97
N LEU A 46 12.66 -13.57 12.80
CA LEU A 46 12.68 -12.17 12.39
C LEU A 46 13.58 -11.33 13.32
N ASP A 47 13.46 -11.51 14.64
CA ASP A 47 14.28 -10.83 15.63
C ASP A 47 15.77 -11.16 15.53
N ALA A 48 16.11 -12.40 15.19
CA ALA A 48 17.49 -12.79 14.95
C ALA A 48 18.05 -12.07 13.73
N GLN A 49 17.30 -12.05 12.63
CA GLN A 49 17.75 -11.45 11.36
C GLN A 49 17.85 -9.92 11.42
N LEU A 50 16.93 -9.24 12.13
CA LEU A 50 16.95 -7.79 12.27
C LEU A 50 18.23 -7.24 12.92
N LYS A 51 18.93 -8.03 13.76
CA LYS A 51 20.22 -7.63 14.37
C LYS A 51 21.33 -7.42 13.34
N HIS A 52 21.20 -8.00 12.16
CA HIS A 52 22.19 -7.96 11.09
C HIS A 52 21.78 -7.02 9.94
N ILE A 53 20.56 -6.49 9.98
CA ILE A 53 20.01 -5.60 8.95
C ILE A 53 20.33 -4.15 9.33
N LYS A 54 21.11 -3.48 8.48
CA LYS A 54 21.54 -2.09 8.72
C LYS A 54 20.42 -1.07 8.50
N ASN A 55 19.53 -1.33 7.54
CA ASN A 55 18.43 -0.43 7.19
C ASN A 55 17.15 -1.22 6.95
N ILE A 56 16.26 -1.21 7.95
CA ILE A 56 14.97 -1.92 7.92
C ILE A 56 14.01 -1.40 6.86
N ASP A 57 14.23 -0.17 6.37
CA ASP A 57 13.40 0.51 5.37
C ASP A 57 13.93 0.30 3.93
N SER A 58 14.89 -0.60 3.73
CA SER A 58 15.39 -0.92 2.39
C SER A 58 14.28 -1.55 1.56
N LEU A 59 14.04 -1.05 0.33
CA LEU A 59 13.17 -1.69 -0.65
C LEU A 59 13.85 -2.95 -1.19
N ILE A 60 13.24 -4.11 -0.90
CA ILE A 60 13.71 -5.42 -1.34
C ILE A 60 12.78 -5.92 -2.43
N ARG A 61 13.38 -6.31 -3.55
CA ARG A 61 12.67 -6.75 -4.74
C ARG A 61 11.93 -8.06 -4.52
N LYS A 62 10.63 -8.08 -4.88
CA LYS A 62 9.80 -9.30 -4.88
C LYS A 62 9.79 -9.97 -6.26
N ASP A 63 9.66 -9.19 -7.32
CA ASP A 63 9.60 -9.64 -8.72
C ASP A 63 10.24 -8.57 -9.64
N GLU A 64 9.91 -8.54 -10.93
CA GLU A 64 10.56 -7.60 -11.87
C GLU A 64 10.11 -6.16 -11.69
N SER A 65 8.88 -5.95 -11.22
CA SER A 65 8.24 -4.63 -11.16
C SER A 65 7.89 -4.16 -9.75
N THR A 66 8.05 -5.01 -8.73
CA THR A 66 7.67 -4.64 -7.35
C THR A 66 8.77 -4.85 -6.32
N SER A 67 8.83 -3.90 -5.39
CA SER A 67 9.72 -3.94 -4.22
C SER A 67 8.97 -3.54 -2.95
N TYR A 68 9.36 -4.13 -1.83
CA TYR A 68 8.72 -3.90 -0.53
C TYR A 68 9.79 -3.70 0.54
N THR A 69 9.53 -2.84 1.51
CA THR A 69 10.31 -2.83 2.75
C THR A 69 9.95 -4.05 3.60
N LEU A 70 10.67 -4.31 4.69
CA LEU A 70 10.26 -5.37 5.62
C LEU A 70 8.84 -5.11 6.19
N LEU A 71 8.49 -3.83 6.41
CA LEU A 71 7.14 -3.45 6.81
C LEU A 71 6.14 -3.74 5.67
N GLY A 72 6.50 -3.43 4.43
CA GLY A 72 5.72 -3.79 3.24
C GLY A 72 5.44 -5.28 3.14
N TYR A 73 6.46 -6.14 3.30
CA TYR A 73 6.27 -7.59 3.35
C TYR A 73 5.38 -8.04 4.51
N ALA A 74 5.52 -7.41 5.68
CA ALA A 74 4.66 -7.71 6.83
C ALA A 74 3.19 -7.34 6.56
N CYS A 75 2.93 -6.23 5.86
CA CYS A 75 1.61 -5.85 5.36
C CYS A 75 1.08 -6.84 4.32
N LEU A 76 1.89 -7.16 3.30
CA LEU A 76 1.57 -8.09 2.21
C LEU A 76 1.15 -9.46 2.74
N TYR A 77 1.89 -10.00 3.73
CA TYR A 77 1.59 -11.28 4.35
C TYR A 77 0.63 -11.18 5.55
N LYS A 78 0.06 -9.99 5.81
CA LYS A 78 -0.90 -9.74 6.89
C LYS A 78 -0.38 -10.18 8.27
N ASN A 79 0.94 -10.13 8.47
CA ASN A 79 1.60 -10.55 9.70
C ASN A 79 1.56 -9.41 10.73
N LYS A 80 0.53 -9.42 11.58
CA LYS A 80 0.33 -8.41 12.64
C LYS A 80 1.50 -8.32 13.62
N ALA A 81 2.11 -9.45 14.00
CA ALA A 81 3.21 -9.46 14.96
C ALA A 81 4.47 -8.80 14.38
N ALA A 82 4.80 -9.10 13.13
CA ALA A 82 5.90 -8.45 12.41
C ALA A 82 5.63 -6.96 12.19
N ILE A 83 4.41 -6.55 11.83
CA ILE A 83 4.04 -5.14 11.71
C ILE A 83 4.30 -4.41 13.03
N GLN A 84 3.79 -4.94 14.14
CA GLN A 84 3.99 -4.32 15.46
C GLN A 84 5.47 -4.23 15.83
N LYS A 85 6.26 -5.27 15.55
CA LYS A 85 7.69 -5.31 15.80
C LYS A 85 8.45 -4.25 15.01
N LEU A 86 8.21 -4.18 13.70
CA LEU A 86 8.90 -3.26 12.80
C LEU A 86 8.56 -1.81 13.14
N ILE A 87 7.29 -1.51 13.46
CA ILE A 87 6.89 -0.19 13.95
C ILE A 87 7.55 0.15 15.30
N ALA A 88 7.68 -0.82 16.21
CA ALA A 88 8.42 -0.61 17.47
C ALA A 88 9.92 -0.33 17.24
N GLN A 89 10.48 -0.84 16.14
CA GLN A 89 11.83 -0.49 15.67
C GLN A 89 11.89 0.78 14.82
N LYS A 90 10.81 1.57 14.80
CA LYS A 90 10.70 2.83 14.05
C LYS A 90 10.81 2.66 12.53
N ALA A 91 10.38 1.52 11.99
CA ALA A 91 10.23 1.36 10.54
C ALA A 91 9.36 2.50 9.98
N ASN A 92 9.78 3.04 8.84
CA ASN A 92 9.10 4.15 8.21
C ASN A 92 7.79 3.69 7.57
N ILE A 93 6.68 4.31 7.98
CA ILE A 93 5.36 3.97 7.45
C ILE A 93 5.06 4.66 6.11
N ASP A 94 5.81 5.71 5.75
CA ASP A 94 5.55 6.53 4.56
C ASP A 94 6.06 5.85 3.26
N TYR A 95 6.82 4.75 3.37
CA TYR A 95 7.38 4.01 2.22
C TYR A 95 7.37 2.51 2.52
N ALA A 96 6.34 1.80 2.08
CA ALA A 96 6.16 0.37 2.32
C ALA A 96 6.29 -0.49 1.06
N TYR A 97 5.84 0.04 -0.07
CA TYR A 97 5.71 -0.68 -1.34
C TYR A 97 6.08 0.26 -2.49
N SER A 98 6.73 -0.27 -3.52
CA SER A 98 6.99 0.43 -4.78
C SER A 98 6.63 -0.48 -5.93
N ASP A 99 5.94 0.08 -6.94
CA ASP A 99 5.92 -0.47 -8.29
C ASP A 99 6.90 0.29 -9.19
N ASP A 100 6.82 0.09 -10.51
CA ASP A 100 7.68 0.76 -11.50
C ASP A 100 7.47 2.27 -11.59
N ILE A 101 6.36 2.78 -11.07
CA ILE A 101 5.90 4.15 -11.28
C ILE A 101 5.91 4.93 -9.95
N TYR A 102 5.38 4.34 -8.89
CA TYR A 102 5.08 5.04 -7.64
C TYR A 102 5.58 4.28 -6.41
N ILE A 103 5.78 5.04 -5.33
CA ILE A 103 6.03 4.52 -3.99
C ILE A 103 4.82 4.82 -3.12
N TYR A 104 4.37 3.80 -2.41
CA TYR A 104 3.18 3.82 -1.56
C TYR A 104 3.54 3.58 -0.10
N ASP A 105 2.75 4.18 0.77
CA ASP A 105 2.90 4.06 2.21
C ASP A 105 2.22 2.78 2.76
N ALA A 106 2.37 2.55 4.06
CA ALA A 106 1.75 1.40 4.72
C ALA A 106 0.21 1.52 4.82
N LEU A 107 -0.33 2.75 4.77
CA LEU A 107 -1.76 3.01 4.79
C LEU A 107 -2.42 2.56 3.48
N TYR A 108 -1.80 2.86 2.33
CA TYR A 108 -2.18 2.32 1.02
C TYR A 108 -2.31 0.80 1.08
N MET A 109 -1.27 0.11 1.54
CA MET A 109 -1.25 -1.34 1.64
C MET A 109 -2.38 -1.88 2.51
N ALA A 110 -2.74 -1.19 3.60
CA ALA A 110 -3.84 -1.60 4.46
C ALA A 110 -5.22 -1.41 3.80
N ILE A 111 -5.38 -0.33 3.03
CA ILE A 111 -6.62 0.01 2.30
C ILE A 111 -6.83 -0.96 1.13
N ASP A 112 -5.79 -1.20 0.33
CA ASP A 112 -5.81 -2.14 -0.81
C ASP A 112 -6.15 -3.57 -0.35
N ASN A 113 -5.62 -3.99 0.79
CA ASN A 113 -5.98 -5.26 1.42
C ASN A 113 -7.37 -5.29 2.08
N GLY A 114 -8.13 -4.18 2.07
CA GLY A 114 -9.42 -4.05 2.74
C GLY A 114 -9.36 -4.21 4.26
N ASN A 115 -8.18 -4.04 4.87
CA ASN A 115 -7.96 -4.33 6.29
C ASN A 115 -8.26 -3.13 7.17
N TYR A 116 -9.50 -3.05 7.66
CA TYR A 116 -9.96 -1.97 8.55
C TYR A 116 -9.11 -1.81 9.82
N VAL A 117 -8.77 -2.92 10.48
CA VAL A 117 -8.01 -2.89 11.74
C VAL A 117 -6.61 -2.32 11.51
N LEU A 118 -5.96 -2.73 10.43
CA LEU A 118 -4.63 -2.25 10.07
C LEU A 118 -4.66 -0.79 9.58
N THR A 119 -5.69 -0.41 8.82
CA THR A 119 -5.93 0.98 8.41
C THR A 119 -6.02 1.89 9.64
N LYS A 120 -6.88 1.52 10.60
CA LYS A 120 -7.03 2.26 11.86
C LYS A 120 -5.72 2.33 12.64
N TYR A 121 -4.96 1.25 12.63
CA TYR A 121 -3.66 1.20 13.28
C TYR A 121 -2.66 2.18 12.64
N PHE A 122 -2.49 2.19 11.32
CA PHE A 122 -1.55 3.13 10.67
C PHE A 122 -1.97 4.59 10.82
N ILE A 123 -3.27 4.91 10.74
CA ILE A 123 -3.77 6.26 11.06
C ILE A 123 -3.37 6.65 12.50
N SER A 124 -3.52 5.73 13.48
CA SER A 124 -3.09 5.99 14.87
C SER A 124 -1.57 6.16 15.04
N LYS A 125 -0.77 5.75 14.05
CA LYS A 125 0.68 5.93 14.00
C LYS A 125 1.10 7.15 13.18
N GLY A 126 0.16 7.98 12.75
CA GLY A 126 0.44 9.24 12.06
C GLY A 126 0.47 9.13 10.54
N ALA A 127 -0.06 8.05 9.95
CA ALA A 127 -0.18 7.96 8.50
C ALA A 127 -0.99 9.14 7.92
N LYS A 128 -0.54 9.66 6.79
CA LYS A 128 -1.10 10.86 6.15
C LYS A 128 -2.35 10.50 5.35
N VAL A 129 -3.53 10.71 5.93
CA VAL A 129 -4.84 10.39 5.31
C VAL A 129 -5.15 11.16 4.01
N ASN A 130 -4.37 12.18 3.69
CA ASN A 130 -4.50 13.02 2.50
C ASN A 130 -3.24 12.97 1.60
N GLN A 131 -2.36 11.99 1.78
CA GLN A 131 -1.20 11.80 0.90
C GLN A 131 -1.69 11.42 -0.51
N PRO A 132 -1.33 12.17 -1.56
CA PRO A 132 -1.55 11.70 -2.92
C PRO A 132 -0.56 10.60 -3.29
N TYR A 133 -1.03 9.61 -4.02
CA TYR A 133 -0.26 8.49 -4.55
C TYR A 133 -0.02 8.61 -6.06
N THR A 134 -0.90 9.30 -6.78
CA THR A 134 -0.78 9.49 -8.24
C THR A 134 -1.06 10.94 -8.66
N GLU A 135 -0.76 11.27 -9.91
CA GLU A 135 -0.96 12.61 -10.51
C GLU A 135 -2.45 12.92 -10.76
N GLU A 136 -3.31 11.89 -10.89
CA GLU A 136 -4.77 12.01 -10.97
C GLU A 136 -5.42 12.41 -9.63
N GLY A 137 -4.60 12.59 -8.60
CA GLY A 137 -5.04 12.95 -7.26
C GLY A 137 -5.57 11.76 -6.46
N GLU A 138 -5.24 10.53 -6.87
CA GLU A 138 -5.63 9.36 -6.10
C GLU A 138 -4.93 9.39 -4.74
N CYS A 139 -5.73 9.30 -3.68
CA CYS A 139 -5.29 9.39 -2.30
C CYS A 139 -5.98 8.26 -1.50
N PRO A 140 -5.68 8.06 -0.20
CA PRO A 140 -6.31 7.02 0.62
C PRO A 140 -7.82 6.88 0.44
N LEU A 141 -8.54 8.01 0.41
CA LEU A 141 -10.00 8.02 0.28
C LEU A 141 -10.48 7.57 -1.10
N VAL A 142 -9.74 7.91 -2.16
CA VAL A 142 -10.03 7.47 -3.53
C VAL A 142 -9.89 5.96 -3.61
N PHE A 143 -8.78 5.39 -3.12
CA PHE A 143 -8.55 3.94 -3.10
C PHE A 143 -9.58 3.18 -2.26
N SER A 144 -10.03 3.72 -1.12
CA SER A 144 -11.11 3.08 -0.35
C SER A 144 -12.45 3.08 -1.09
N CYS A 145 -12.69 4.06 -1.96
CA CYS A 145 -13.86 4.10 -2.84
C CYS A 145 -13.71 3.17 -4.05
N LEU A 146 -12.52 3.06 -4.65
CA LEU A 146 -12.22 2.12 -5.75
C LEU A 146 -12.45 0.66 -5.30
N THR A 147 -11.96 0.31 -4.11
CA THR A 147 -12.21 -0.99 -3.45
C THR A 147 -13.63 -1.13 -2.89
N ASN A 148 -14.47 -0.10 -3.03
CA ASN A 148 -15.85 -0.05 -2.56
C ASN A 148 -16.02 -0.34 -1.05
N ASN A 149 -15.01 -0.03 -0.24
CA ASN A 149 -14.96 -0.36 1.19
C ASN A 149 -15.55 0.78 2.05
N LEU A 150 -16.85 0.69 2.35
CA LEU A 150 -17.57 1.71 3.11
C LEU A 150 -17.01 1.91 4.54
N PRO A 151 -16.69 0.86 5.33
CA PRO A 151 -16.08 1.04 6.66
C PRO A 151 -14.74 1.80 6.65
N ILE A 152 -13.85 1.48 5.72
CA ILE A 152 -12.56 2.18 5.58
C ILE A 152 -12.78 3.62 5.13
N THR A 153 -13.69 3.85 4.17
CA THR A 153 -14.03 5.21 3.72
C THR A 153 -14.54 6.07 4.88
N ALA A 154 -15.44 5.53 5.71
CA ALA A 154 -15.95 6.23 6.89
C ALA A 154 -14.85 6.54 7.91
N LEU A 155 -13.91 5.60 8.11
CA LEU A 155 -12.75 5.82 8.98
C LEU A 155 -11.84 6.94 8.46
N LEU A 156 -11.52 6.96 7.16
CA LEU A 156 -10.69 8.00 6.57
C LEU A 156 -11.34 9.39 6.68
N LEU A 157 -12.64 9.50 6.35
CA LEU A 157 -13.39 10.75 6.46
C LEU A 157 -13.44 11.26 7.91
N SER A 158 -13.72 10.38 8.88
CA SER A 158 -13.70 10.74 10.30
C SER A 158 -12.31 11.08 10.83
N SER A 159 -11.26 10.67 10.11
CA SER A 159 -9.85 11.00 10.42
C SER A 159 -9.35 12.24 9.66
N GLY A 160 -10.23 12.98 8.98
CA GLY A 160 -9.89 14.24 8.31
C GLY A 160 -9.49 14.10 6.83
N ALA A 161 -9.80 12.99 6.18
CA ALA A 161 -9.68 12.89 4.73
C ALA A 161 -10.63 13.88 4.04
N LYS A 162 -10.14 14.57 3.00
CA LYS A 162 -10.94 15.51 2.21
C LYS A 162 -11.94 14.74 1.36
N ALA A 163 -13.24 15.02 1.48
CA ALA A 163 -14.30 14.27 0.80
C ALA A 163 -14.25 14.35 -0.74
N ASP A 164 -13.63 15.39 -1.29
CA ASP A 164 -13.38 15.54 -2.73
C ASP A 164 -12.04 14.94 -3.19
N GLY A 165 -11.29 14.31 -2.29
CA GLY A 165 -9.91 13.89 -2.55
C GLY A 165 -8.95 15.08 -2.55
N MET A 166 -7.81 14.93 -3.25
CA MET A 166 -6.76 15.94 -3.31
C MET A 166 -6.85 16.87 -4.54
N GLY A 167 -7.75 16.58 -5.49
CA GLY A 167 -7.86 17.34 -6.74
C GLY A 167 -6.83 16.91 -7.78
N ASN A 168 -6.75 17.61 -8.91
CA ASN A 168 -5.77 17.34 -9.96
C ASN A 168 -4.36 17.73 -9.48
N LEU A 169 -3.38 16.84 -9.66
CA LEU A 169 -1.97 17.08 -9.30
C LEU A 169 -1.02 17.05 -10.51
N GLY A 170 -1.55 17.10 -11.73
CA GLY A 170 -0.76 17.15 -12.96
C GLY A 170 -1.32 16.32 -14.11
N ALA A 171 -2.32 15.47 -13.86
CA ALA A 171 -2.92 14.60 -14.87
C ALA A 171 -3.97 15.30 -15.76
N ASP A 172 -4.41 14.61 -16.81
CA ASP A 172 -5.47 15.10 -17.71
C ASP A 172 -6.86 15.10 -17.08
N TYR A 173 -7.05 14.35 -15.99
CA TYR A 173 -8.31 14.24 -15.26
C TYR A 173 -8.11 14.14 -13.74
N THR A 174 -9.21 14.09 -12.99
CA THR A 174 -9.19 13.98 -11.52
C THR A 174 -10.10 12.88 -11.02
N SER A 175 -9.59 12.04 -10.14
CA SER A 175 -10.34 10.98 -9.48
C SER A 175 -11.11 11.52 -8.27
N TYR A 176 -12.40 11.84 -8.47
CA TYR A 176 -13.28 12.27 -7.38
C TYR A 176 -13.96 11.06 -6.69
N PRO A 177 -13.86 10.90 -5.36
CA PRO A 177 -14.48 9.78 -4.63
C PRO A 177 -15.97 9.60 -4.92
N ILE A 178 -16.72 10.70 -5.07
CA ILE A 178 -18.17 10.64 -5.33
C ILE A 178 -18.49 10.12 -6.74
N ILE A 179 -17.64 10.37 -7.74
CA ILE A 179 -17.81 9.81 -9.10
C ILE A 179 -17.63 8.29 -9.04
N ILE A 180 -16.58 7.83 -8.34
CA ILE A 180 -16.28 6.40 -8.16
C ILE A 180 -17.42 5.70 -7.41
N ALA A 181 -17.91 6.28 -6.32
CA ALA A 181 -19.05 5.75 -5.56
C ALA A 181 -20.32 5.60 -6.41
N VAL A 182 -20.58 6.56 -7.32
CA VAL A 182 -21.69 6.48 -8.28
C VAL A 182 -21.45 5.36 -9.29
N GLY A 183 -20.25 5.25 -9.87
CA GLY A 183 -19.88 4.18 -10.80
C GLY A 183 -20.04 2.79 -10.18
N ASN A 184 -19.68 2.64 -8.91
CA ASN A 184 -19.87 1.42 -8.13
C ASN A 184 -21.33 1.16 -7.71
N ARG A 185 -22.29 2.01 -8.11
CA ARG A 185 -23.70 1.97 -7.72
C ARG A 185 -23.89 1.92 -6.19
N ASN A 186 -22.95 2.47 -5.42
CA ASN A 186 -22.99 2.41 -3.96
C ASN A 186 -23.63 3.67 -3.38
N LYS A 187 -24.96 3.66 -3.27
CA LYS A 187 -25.74 4.76 -2.69
C LYS A 187 -25.27 5.15 -1.28
N ALA A 188 -24.95 4.19 -0.42
CA ALA A 188 -24.50 4.46 0.94
C ALA A 188 -23.15 5.20 0.97
N MET A 189 -22.25 4.85 0.05
CA MET A 189 -20.98 5.57 -0.15
C MET A 189 -21.23 7.01 -0.64
N VAL A 190 -22.14 7.20 -1.60
CA VAL A 190 -22.53 8.53 -2.07
C VAL A 190 -23.11 9.37 -0.92
N GLU A 191 -24.02 8.81 -0.13
CA GLU A 191 -24.58 9.49 1.06
C GLU A 191 -23.50 9.87 2.07
N LEU A 192 -22.57 8.96 2.34
CA LEU A 192 -21.46 9.18 3.27
C LEU A 192 -20.55 10.31 2.80
N LEU A 193 -20.18 10.33 1.52
CA LEU A 193 -19.32 11.37 0.94
C LEU A 193 -20.02 12.73 0.96
N LEU A 194 -21.31 12.78 0.58
CA LEU A 194 -22.11 14.01 0.65
C LEU A 194 -22.24 14.54 2.07
N LYS A 195 -22.42 13.65 3.07
CA LYS A 195 -22.46 14.02 4.49
C LYS A 195 -21.16 14.69 4.95
N HIS A 196 -20.03 14.33 4.37
CA HIS A 196 -18.71 14.91 4.66
C HIS A 196 -18.32 16.05 3.69
N GLY A 197 -19.28 16.57 2.92
CA GLY A 197 -19.08 17.79 2.12
C GLY A 197 -18.58 17.56 0.69
N ALA A 198 -18.64 16.33 0.16
CA ALA A 198 -18.30 16.10 -1.24
C ALA A 198 -19.18 16.95 -2.19
N ARG A 199 -18.56 17.57 -3.19
CA ARG A 199 -19.24 18.42 -4.16
C ARG A 199 -20.01 17.59 -5.18
N LYS A 200 -21.29 17.91 -5.37
CA LYS A 200 -22.21 17.23 -6.32
C LYS A 200 -21.95 17.55 -7.80
N ASN A 201 -21.15 18.57 -8.09
CA ASN A 201 -20.95 19.12 -9.45
C ASN A 201 -19.51 18.99 -9.97
N VAL A 202 -18.67 18.18 -9.32
CA VAL A 202 -17.34 17.80 -9.84
C VAL A 202 -17.47 17.08 -11.17
N LYS A 203 -16.41 17.07 -11.97
CA LYS A 203 -16.37 16.39 -13.28
C LYS A 203 -15.22 15.39 -13.28
N GLY A 204 -15.51 14.14 -13.63
CA GLY A 204 -14.51 13.07 -13.80
C GLY A 204 -13.90 13.03 -15.20
N GLU A 205 -13.26 11.91 -15.54
CA GLU A 205 -12.50 11.64 -16.78
C GLU A 205 -13.26 11.94 -18.09
N GLU A 206 -14.58 11.71 -18.14
CA GLU A 206 -15.42 12.02 -19.31
C GLU A 206 -16.14 13.38 -19.22
N GLY A 207 -15.73 14.25 -18.29
CA GLY A 207 -16.42 15.52 -18.03
C GLY A 207 -17.81 15.38 -17.38
N LEU A 208 -18.21 14.15 -17.03
CA LEU A 208 -19.51 13.86 -16.42
C LEU A 208 -19.54 14.23 -14.94
N THR A 209 -20.65 14.82 -14.53
CA THR A 209 -20.98 15.03 -13.11
C THR A 209 -21.50 13.73 -12.47
N PRO A 210 -21.47 13.60 -11.14
CA PRO A 210 -22.07 12.45 -10.46
C PRO A 210 -23.52 12.20 -10.87
N LEU A 211 -24.32 13.26 -11.04
CA LEU A 211 -25.72 13.15 -11.47
C LEU A 211 -25.83 12.72 -12.94
N ALA A 212 -25.00 13.26 -13.83
CA ALA A 212 -24.99 12.87 -15.24
C ALA A 212 -24.59 11.40 -15.40
N LEU A 213 -23.57 10.95 -14.66
CA LEU A 213 -23.15 9.55 -14.63
C LEU A 213 -24.28 8.64 -14.12
N ALA A 214 -24.91 8.99 -12.99
CA ALA A 214 -26.01 8.20 -12.43
C ALA A 214 -27.22 8.09 -13.38
N ARG A 215 -27.53 9.17 -14.13
CA ARG A 215 -28.59 9.16 -15.15
C ARG A 215 -28.22 8.28 -16.34
N ARG A 216 -26.98 8.44 -16.86
CA ARG A 216 -26.46 7.63 -17.98
C ARG A 216 -26.50 6.13 -17.67
N LEU A 217 -26.21 5.76 -16.42
CA LEU A 217 -26.21 4.36 -15.96
C LEU A 217 -27.58 3.88 -15.42
N GLY A 218 -28.62 4.73 -15.38
CA GLY A 218 -29.95 4.34 -14.91
C GLY A 218 -30.07 4.09 -13.39
N TYR A 219 -29.20 4.69 -12.57
CA TYR A 219 -29.17 4.48 -11.11
C TYR A 219 -30.18 5.36 -10.38
N THR A 220 -31.47 5.08 -10.55
CA THR A 220 -32.60 5.91 -10.10
C THR A 220 -32.53 6.36 -8.64
N GLU A 221 -32.11 5.50 -7.70
CA GLU A 221 -32.01 5.89 -6.30
C GLU A 221 -30.88 6.91 -6.04
N ILE A 222 -29.77 6.78 -6.75
CA ILE A 222 -28.64 7.71 -6.68
C ILE A 222 -29.00 9.01 -7.39
N VAL A 223 -29.74 8.95 -8.51
CA VAL A 223 -30.30 10.14 -9.18
C VAL A 223 -31.16 10.93 -8.19
N ARG A 224 -32.13 10.29 -7.53
CA ARG A 224 -32.99 10.94 -6.52
C ARG A 224 -32.16 11.55 -5.38
N LEU A 225 -31.16 10.82 -4.87
CA LEU A 225 -30.26 11.30 -3.82
C LEU A 225 -29.49 12.57 -4.24
N LEU A 226 -28.98 12.59 -5.48
CA LEU A 226 -28.18 13.70 -6.00
C LEU A 226 -29.05 14.92 -6.36
N GLU A 227 -30.26 14.71 -6.87
CA GLU A 227 -31.25 15.76 -7.17
C GLU A 227 -31.82 16.44 -5.92
N ASN A 228 -31.89 15.72 -4.80
CA ASN A 228 -32.36 16.28 -3.54
C ASN A 228 -31.48 17.48 -3.15
N LYS A 229 -32.06 18.69 -3.24
CA LYS A 229 -31.50 19.90 -2.64
C LYS A 229 -31.41 19.66 -1.15
N ALA A 230 -30.23 19.86 -0.55
CA ALA A 230 -30.13 19.92 0.90
C ALA A 230 -31.19 20.91 1.38
N ARG A 231 -32.18 20.45 2.15
CA ARG A 231 -33.13 21.36 2.81
C ARG A 231 -32.26 22.30 3.62
N LYS A 232 -32.12 23.55 3.17
CA LYS A 232 -31.63 24.63 4.03
C LYS A 232 -32.56 24.57 5.23
N LYS A 233 -32.07 24.12 6.40
CA LYS A 233 -32.80 24.33 7.65
C LYS A 233 -32.97 25.85 7.71
N LYS A 234 -34.21 26.32 7.50
CA LYS A 234 -34.56 27.69 7.85
C LYS A 234 -34.27 27.79 9.35
N ILE A 235 -33.25 28.57 9.69
CA ILE A 235 -33.05 29.09 11.04
C ILE A 235 -34.04 30.25 11.17
#